data_AF-A0AAJ1TUW9-F1
#
_entry.id   AF-A0AAJ1TUW9-F1
#
_cell.length_a   1.000
_cell.length_b   1.000
_cell.length_c   1.000
_cell.angle_alpha   90.00
_cell.angle_beta   90.00
_cell.angle_gamma   90.00
#
_symmetry.space_group_name_H-M   'P 1'
#
loop_
_entity.id
_entity.type
_entity.pdbx_description
1 polymer ?
#
loop_
_entity_poly.entity_id
_entity_poly.type
_entity_poly.pdbx_seq_one_letter_code
_entity_poly.pdbx_strand_id
1 'polypeptide(L)'
;MDSVGGPPLRLALTDALGRGDRDGVVRLMQAATPSERRSVAPFVRRHDARVSSLPGGSLAPDGEWRGRLTPAHWSASSAAQLACLSPERAARYWPLDLRDRIDLPPALHPEDLHVFVHEWSARLVRSPKDWDGLNGIEAMFDWVRDGLVPPPLDHGAVLLLGAWLPSARGGGWLLSYLEARPTLIGTTLAAVFDVDGVPGASLAQCDQTMAWQSRRMDRHVIPELVRRGHWSRDFVLDGIERALQRGQTGYHTRWFVGLRDVVMRMRVR
;
A
#
# COMPACT_ATOMS: atom_id res chain seq x y z
N MET A 1 -17.60 40.96 16.91
CA MET A 1 -16.80 40.50 15.76
C MET A 1 -17.43 39.19 15.32
N ASP A 2 -18.45 39.33 14.49
CA ASP A 2 -19.30 38.22 14.07
C ASP A 2 -18.54 37.36 13.05
N SER A 3 -18.37 36.08 13.36
CA SER A 3 -17.88 35.13 12.37
C SER A 3 -18.95 35.01 11.29
N VAL A 4 -18.60 35.40 10.07
CA VAL A 4 -19.41 35.17 8.88
C VAL A 4 -19.48 33.65 8.71
N GLY A 5 -20.55 33.06 9.24
CA GLY A 5 -20.77 31.62 9.32
C GLY A 5 -20.86 31.03 7.92
N GLY A 6 -19.85 30.25 7.54
CA GLY A 6 -19.92 29.41 6.34
C GLY A 6 -21.14 28.47 6.38
N PRO A 7 -21.53 27.91 5.23
CA PRO A 7 -22.64 26.96 5.17
C PRO A 7 -22.41 25.81 6.16
N PRO A 8 -23.47 25.29 6.83
CA PRO A 8 -23.35 24.15 7.73
C PRO A 8 -22.60 23.01 7.04
N LEU A 9 -21.66 22.35 7.72
CA LEU A 9 -20.80 21.31 7.13
C LEU A 9 -21.58 20.32 6.25
N ARG A 10 -22.73 19.87 6.74
CA ARG A 10 -23.61 18.94 6.00
C ARG A 10 -24.04 19.48 4.64
N LEU A 11 -24.43 20.75 4.56
CA LEU A 11 -24.88 21.37 3.31
C LEU A 11 -23.72 21.46 2.30
N ALA A 12 -22.56 21.95 2.75
CA ALA A 12 -21.36 22.04 1.91
C ALA A 12 -20.89 20.65 1.46
N LEU A 13 -20.95 19.65 2.34
CA LEU A 13 -20.57 18.28 2.04
C LEU A 13 -21.53 17.63 1.03
N THR A 14 -22.84 17.82 1.19
CA THR A 14 -23.83 17.33 0.20
C THR A 14 -23.56 17.94 -1.17
N ASP A 15 -23.27 19.23 -1.23
CA ASP A 15 -22.97 19.92 -2.48
C ASP A 15 -21.66 19.42 -3.16
N ALA A 16 -20.61 19.20 -2.37
CA ALA A 16 -19.35 18.65 -2.87
C ALA A 16 -19.48 17.19 -3.34
N LEU A 17 -20.11 16.33 -2.52
CA LEU A 17 -20.39 14.94 -2.89
C LEU A 17 -21.25 14.85 -4.15
N GLY A 18 -22.28 15.70 -4.24
CA GLY A 18 -23.17 15.72 -5.39
C GLY A 18 -22.47 16.14 -6.70
N ARG A 19 -21.33 16.84 -6.64
CA ARG A 19 -20.51 17.16 -7.81
C ARG A 19 -19.40 16.13 -8.09
N GLY A 20 -19.17 15.19 -7.18
CA GLY A 20 -17.94 14.38 -7.19
C GLY A 20 -16.69 15.22 -6.93
N ASP A 21 -16.80 16.33 -6.18
CA ASP A 21 -15.67 17.21 -5.86
C ASP A 21 -14.85 16.64 -4.69
N ARG A 22 -14.00 15.67 -5.01
CA ARG A 22 -13.11 14.99 -4.06
C ARG A 22 -12.27 15.96 -3.23
N ASP A 23 -11.59 16.90 -3.88
CA ASP A 23 -10.70 17.82 -3.18
C ASP A 23 -11.48 18.80 -2.30
N GLY A 24 -12.69 19.20 -2.72
CA GLY A 24 -13.64 19.92 -1.88
C GLY A 24 -14.05 19.12 -0.64
N VAL A 25 -14.36 17.84 -0.79
CA VAL A 25 -14.66 16.94 0.33
C VAL A 25 -13.48 16.86 1.30
N VAL A 26 -12.27 16.62 0.80
CA VAL A 26 -11.06 16.53 1.63
C VAL A 26 -10.86 17.82 2.44
N ARG A 27 -10.94 19.00 1.80
CA ARG A 27 -10.82 20.30 2.48
C ARG A 27 -11.86 20.49 3.58
N LEU A 28 -13.13 20.18 3.28
CA LEU A 28 -14.22 20.28 4.25
C LEU A 28 -14.00 19.35 5.44
N MET A 29 -13.58 18.11 5.18
CA MET A 29 -13.35 17.11 6.22
C MET A 29 -12.13 17.45 7.09
N GLN A 30 -11.04 17.95 6.50
CA GLN A 30 -9.87 18.42 7.24
C GLN A 30 -10.21 19.58 8.18
N ALA A 31 -11.04 20.52 7.72
CA ALA A 31 -11.48 21.66 8.54
C ALA A 31 -12.50 21.28 9.64
N ALA A 32 -13.23 20.17 9.47
CA ALA A 32 -14.25 19.73 10.41
C ALA A 32 -13.65 19.13 11.69
N THR A 33 -14.21 19.50 12.84
CA THR A 33 -13.90 18.89 14.13
C THR A 33 -14.36 17.43 14.20
N PRO A 34 -13.79 16.61 15.11
CA PRO A 34 -14.24 15.22 15.30
C PRO A 34 -15.73 15.10 15.62
N SER A 35 -16.32 16.07 16.33
CA SER A 35 -17.75 16.09 16.64
C SER A 35 -18.60 16.31 15.39
N GLU A 36 -18.19 17.24 14.53
CA GLU A 36 -18.87 17.52 13.27
C GLU A 36 -18.81 16.32 12.32
N ARG A 37 -17.63 15.70 12.19
CA ARG A 37 -17.44 14.45 11.40
C ARG A 37 -18.36 13.34 11.90
N ARG A 38 -18.45 13.14 13.22
CA ARG A 38 -19.40 12.16 13.82
C ARG A 38 -20.85 12.48 13.51
N SER A 39 -21.24 13.76 13.48
CA SER A 39 -22.62 14.15 13.19
C SER A 39 -23.02 13.90 11.73
N VAL A 40 -22.08 14.00 10.78
CA VAL A 40 -22.34 13.74 9.35
C VAL A 40 -22.10 12.28 8.94
N ALA A 41 -21.41 11.48 9.76
CA ALA A 41 -21.08 10.09 9.44
C ALA A 41 -22.29 9.21 9.01
N PRO A 42 -23.49 9.31 9.63
CA PRO A 42 -24.66 8.56 9.15
C PRO A 42 -25.14 8.98 7.76
N PHE A 43 -24.95 10.24 7.37
CA PHE A 43 -25.26 10.74 6.03
C PHE A 43 -24.22 10.23 5.02
N VAL A 44 -22.93 10.39 5.32
CA VAL A 44 -21.83 9.93 4.45
C VAL A 44 -21.92 8.45 4.15
N ARG A 45 -22.12 7.60 5.18
CA ARG A 45 -22.26 6.16 5.00
C ARG A 45 -23.44 5.76 4.11
N ARG A 46 -24.56 6.50 4.17
CA ARG A 46 -25.72 6.24 3.30
C ARG A 46 -25.43 6.62 1.85
N HIS A 47 -24.79 7.77 1.64
CA HIS A 47 -24.36 8.21 0.31
C HIS A 47 -23.37 7.21 -0.29
N ASP A 48 -22.39 6.75 0.49
CA ASP A 48 -21.39 5.78 0.07
C ASP A 48 -21.98 4.43 -0.35
N ALA A 49 -22.91 3.90 0.46
CA ALA A 49 -23.62 2.68 0.13
C ALA A 49 -24.39 2.80 -1.20
N ARG A 50 -24.95 3.99 -1.47
CA ARG A 50 -25.74 4.23 -2.68
C ARG A 50 -24.89 4.38 -3.92
N VAL A 51 -23.85 5.20 -3.86
CA VAL A 51 -22.87 5.37 -4.94
C VAL A 51 -22.20 4.03 -5.28
N SER A 52 -21.88 3.22 -4.27
CA SER A 52 -21.29 1.89 -4.46
C SER A 52 -22.28 0.86 -5.04
N SER A 53 -23.59 1.05 -4.85
CA SER A 53 -24.61 0.10 -5.32
C SER A 53 -24.98 0.22 -6.80
N LEU A 54 -24.54 1.30 -7.47
CA LEU A 54 -24.98 1.63 -8.82
C LEU A 54 -23.83 1.56 -9.84
N PRO A 55 -24.10 1.09 -11.07
CA PRO A 55 -23.08 1.07 -12.12
C PRO A 55 -22.74 2.48 -12.60
N GLY A 56 -21.55 2.62 -13.18
CA GLY A 56 -21.13 3.88 -13.81
C GLY A 56 -22.09 4.36 -14.88
N GLY A 57 -22.27 5.68 -14.96
CA GLY A 57 -23.20 6.31 -15.88
C GLY A 57 -24.63 6.42 -15.36
N SER A 58 -24.95 5.86 -14.19
CA SER A 58 -26.28 5.94 -13.57
C SER A 58 -26.66 7.38 -13.18
N LEU A 59 -27.92 7.75 -13.39
CA LEU A 59 -28.48 8.99 -12.84
C LEU A 59 -28.95 8.76 -11.40
N ALA A 60 -28.85 9.78 -10.56
CA ALA A 60 -29.36 9.71 -9.20
C ALA A 60 -30.90 9.61 -9.20
N PRO A 61 -31.51 8.57 -8.59
CA PRO A 61 -32.98 8.45 -8.56
C PRO A 61 -33.67 9.62 -7.85
N ASP A 62 -32.97 10.30 -6.94
CA ASP A 62 -33.45 11.40 -6.09
C ASP A 62 -32.51 12.61 -6.10
N GLY A 63 -31.61 12.71 -7.07
CA GLY A 63 -30.73 13.86 -7.23
C GLY A 63 -29.57 13.95 -6.23
N GLU A 64 -29.26 12.87 -5.50
CA GLU A 64 -28.12 12.83 -4.56
C GLU A 64 -26.75 13.13 -5.21
N TRP A 65 -26.61 12.91 -6.52
CA TRP A 65 -25.51 13.42 -7.34
C TRP A 65 -26.00 14.06 -8.63
N ARG A 66 -25.18 14.95 -9.18
CA ARG A 66 -25.50 15.78 -10.34
C ARG A 66 -25.05 15.09 -11.61
N GLY A 67 -26.02 14.85 -12.49
CA GLY A 67 -25.76 14.18 -13.76
C GLY A 67 -25.47 12.70 -13.59
N ARG A 68 -24.62 12.17 -14.46
CA ARG A 68 -24.27 10.74 -14.48
C ARG A 68 -23.19 10.43 -13.43
N LEU A 69 -23.28 9.26 -12.82
CA LEU A 69 -22.29 8.75 -11.90
C LEU A 69 -20.95 8.54 -12.63
N THR A 70 -19.87 9.04 -12.06
CA THR A 70 -18.50 9.02 -12.63
C THR A 70 -17.48 8.60 -11.56
N PRO A 71 -16.26 8.17 -11.94
CA PRO A 71 -15.13 7.91 -11.02
C PRO A 71 -14.96 8.95 -9.91
N ALA A 72 -15.16 10.24 -10.23
CA ALA A 72 -15.05 11.33 -9.28
C ALA A 72 -16.05 11.26 -8.11
N HIS A 73 -17.25 10.70 -8.33
CA HIS A 73 -18.25 10.53 -7.27
C HIS A 73 -17.85 9.44 -6.28
N TRP A 74 -17.32 8.30 -6.74
CA TRP A 74 -16.79 7.27 -5.84
C TRP A 74 -15.57 7.77 -5.07
N SER A 75 -14.69 8.53 -5.71
CA SER A 75 -13.52 9.13 -5.05
C SER A 75 -13.93 10.14 -3.97
N ALA A 76 -14.89 11.03 -4.27
CA ALA A 76 -15.42 11.97 -3.28
C ALA A 76 -16.13 11.26 -2.11
N SER A 77 -16.90 10.21 -2.41
CA SER A 77 -17.54 9.38 -1.39
C SER A 77 -16.52 8.68 -0.48
N SER A 78 -15.50 8.07 -1.08
CA SER A 78 -14.41 7.41 -0.37
C SER A 78 -13.66 8.37 0.55
N ALA A 79 -13.37 9.59 0.10
CA ALA A 79 -12.75 10.63 0.92
C ALA A 79 -13.62 11.02 2.12
N ALA A 80 -14.93 11.24 1.92
CA ALA A 80 -15.83 11.55 3.02
C ALA A 80 -15.92 10.38 4.02
N GLN A 81 -16.00 9.15 3.51
CA GLN A 81 -16.14 7.95 4.32
C GLN A 81 -14.87 7.69 5.15
N LEU A 82 -13.69 7.75 4.54
CA LEU A 82 -12.41 7.64 5.25
C LEU A 82 -12.27 8.69 6.36
N ALA A 83 -12.69 9.94 6.11
CA ALA A 83 -12.62 11.00 7.11
C ALA A 83 -13.53 10.77 8.34
N CYS A 84 -14.61 10.00 8.17
CA CYS A 84 -15.57 9.70 9.23
C CYS A 84 -15.23 8.43 10.04
N LEU A 85 -14.26 7.65 9.58
CA LEU A 85 -13.84 6.40 10.23
C LEU A 85 -12.69 6.65 11.21
N SER A 86 -12.54 5.77 12.22
CA SER A 86 -11.28 5.70 12.98
C SER A 86 -10.16 5.18 12.08
N PRO A 87 -8.88 5.47 12.38
CA PRO A 87 -7.76 4.99 11.56
C PRO A 87 -7.78 3.48 11.30
N GLU A 88 -8.14 2.66 12.29
CA GLU A 88 -8.21 1.20 12.16
C GLU A 88 -9.31 0.75 11.19
N ARG A 89 -10.45 1.46 11.19
CA ARG A 89 -11.55 1.17 10.26
C ARG A 89 -11.26 1.74 8.87
N ALA A 90 -10.61 2.89 8.80
CA ALA A 90 -10.19 3.54 7.57
C ALA A 90 -9.14 2.70 6.83
N ALA A 91 -8.15 2.16 7.55
CA ALA A 91 -7.15 1.25 7.00
C ALA A 91 -7.75 -0.03 6.40
N ARG A 92 -8.95 -0.42 6.85
CA ARG A 92 -9.67 -1.59 6.33
C ARG A 92 -10.63 -1.28 5.20
N TYR A 93 -10.91 -0.01 4.92
CA TYR A 93 -11.90 0.42 3.95
C TYR A 93 -11.53 0.01 2.52
N TRP A 94 -12.50 -0.55 1.79
CA TRP A 94 -12.32 -1.11 0.45
C TRP A 94 -13.64 -1.08 -0.32
N PRO A 95 -13.64 -0.87 -1.65
CA PRO A 95 -12.49 -0.57 -2.52
C PRO A 95 -12.07 0.91 -2.48
N LEU A 96 -10.78 1.15 -2.73
CA LEU A 96 -10.23 2.47 -3.05
C LEU A 96 -9.54 2.43 -4.42
N ASP A 97 -9.71 3.48 -5.21
CA ASP A 97 -8.89 3.66 -6.42
C ASP A 97 -7.41 3.87 -6.04
N LEU A 98 -6.49 3.53 -6.96
CA LEU A 98 -5.05 3.60 -6.70
C LEU A 98 -4.61 4.99 -6.22
N ARG A 99 -5.09 6.05 -6.87
CA ARG A 99 -4.80 7.44 -6.48
C ARG A 99 -5.26 7.73 -5.05
N ASP A 100 -6.43 7.24 -4.68
CA ASP A 100 -7.02 7.52 -3.37
C ASP A 100 -6.31 6.79 -2.23
N ARG A 101 -5.75 5.61 -2.49
CA ARG A 101 -4.90 4.91 -1.52
C ARG A 101 -3.63 5.67 -1.19
N ILE A 102 -3.06 6.36 -2.18
CA ILE A 102 -1.83 7.13 -2.01
C ILE A 102 -2.13 8.43 -1.26
N ASP A 103 -3.16 9.16 -1.69
CA ASP A 103 -3.39 10.54 -1.28
C ASP A 103 -4.27 10.68 -0.02
N LEU A 104 -5.33 9.86 0.12
CA LEU A 104 -6.36 10.11 1.13
C LEU A 104 -5.91 9.78 2.55
N PRO A 105 -5.19 8.66 2.83
CA PRO A 105 -4.72 8.40 4.19
C PRO A 105 -3.82 9.51 4.73
N PRO A 106 -2.78 10.00 4.00
CA PRO A 106 -1.99 11.13 4.48
C PRO A 106 -2.78 12.42 4.67
N ALA A 107 -3.77 12.67 3.81
CA ALA A 107 -4.59 13.88 3.91
C ALA A 107 -5.56 13.85 5.10
N LEU A 108 -6.12 12.69 5.42
CA LEU A 108 -7.23 12.58 6.39
C LEU A 108 -6.80 12.03 7.75
N HIS A 109 -5.72 11.26 7.79
CA HIS A 109 -5.16 10.58 8.96
C HIS A 109 -3.63 10.75 9.03
N PRO A 110 -3.08 11.98 8.97
CA PRO A 110 -1.63 12.21 8.86
C PRO A 110 -0.81 11.62 10.01
N GLU A 111 -1.34 11.64 11.24
CA GLU A 111 -0.66 11.14 12.44
C GLU A 111 -0.76 9.61 12.59
N ASP A 112 -1.69 8.98 11.88
CA ASP A 112 -2.07 7.57 12.07
C ASP A 112 -1.66 6.69 10.88
N LEU A 113 -0.79 7.18 9.99
CA LEU A 113 -0.32 6.40 8.84
C LEU A 113 0.33 5.06 9.22
N HIS A 114 0.95 4.99 10.40
CA HIS A 114 1.49 3.75 10.96
C HIS A 114 0.42 2.66 11.16
N VAL A 115 -0.83 3.04 11.46
CA VAL A 115 -1.98 2.12 11.56
C VAL A 115 -2.30 1.49 10.20
N PHE A 116 -2.26 2.30 9.12
CA PHE A 116 -2.46 1.83 7.76
C PHE A 116 -1.35 0.87 7.34
N VAL A 117 -0.10 1.24 7.57
CA VAL A 117 1.08 0.41 7.30
C VAL A 117 0.94 -0.96 7.97
N HIS A 118 0.60 -0.98 9.26
CA HIS A 118 0.47 -2.20 10.03
C HIS A 118 -0.69 -3.08 9.53
N GLU A 119 -1.89 -2.52 9.35
CA GLU A 119 -3.06 -3.28 8.90
C GLU A 119 -2.88 -3.81 7.47
N TRP A 120 -2.32 -3.01 6.56
CA TRP A 120 -2.08 -3.43 5.18
C TRP A 120 -1.03 -4.54 5.09
N SER A 121 0.04 -4.43 5.89
CA SER A 121 1.03 -5.50 6.04
C SER A 121 0.39 -6.78 6.59
N ALA A 122 -0.39 -6.67 7.68
CA ALA A 122 -1.09 -7.81 8.27
C ALA A 122 -2.09 -8.46 7.30
N ARG A 123 -2.73 -7.67 6.42
CA ARG A 123 -3.64 -8.18 5.39
C ARG A 123 -2.93 -9.08 4.39
N LEU A 124 -1.74 -8.72 3.91
CA LEU A 124 -0.96 -9.59 3.02
C LEU A 124 -0.65 -10.94 3.68
N VAL A 125 -0.21 -10.93 4.94
CA VAL A 125 0.13 -12.16 5.67
C VAL A 125 -1.09 -13.07 5.81
N ARG A 126 -2.26 -12.48 6.10
CA ARG A 126 -3.53 -13.21 6.29
C ARG A 126 -4.07 -13.80 4.99
N SER A 127 -3.98 -13.05 3.89
CA SER A 127 -4.63 -13.37 2.62
C SER A 127 -3.74 -13.01 1.41
N PRO A 128 -2.58 -13.66 1.22
CA PRO A 128 -1.60 -13.26 0.18
C PRO A 128 -2.08 -13.46 -1.26
N LYS A 129 -3.18 -14.22 -1.46
CA LYS A 129 -3.80 -14.48 -2.76
C LYS A 129 -4.97 -13.55 -3.09
N ASP A 130 -5.33 -12.64 -2.19
CA ASP A 130 -6.39 -11.66 -2.40
C ASP A 130 -5.89 -10.50 -3.27
N TRP A 131 -5.60 -10.79 -4.54
CA TRP A 131 -4.99 -9.84 -5.48
C TRP A 131 -5.76 -8.53 -5.56
N ASP A 132 -7.09 -8.64 -5.61
CA ASP A 132 -7.96 -7.49 -5.63
C ASP A 132 -7.82 -6.72 -4.33
N GLY A 133 -8.05 -7.33 -3.16
CA GLY A 133 -8.00 -6.66 -1.84
C GLY A 133 -6.61 -6.16 -1.39
N LEU A 134 -5.54 -6.56 -2.08
CA LEU A 134 -4.17 -6.11 -1.86
C LEU A 134 -3.70 -5.05 -2.86
N ASN A 135 -4.45 -4.79 -3.93
CA ASN A 135 -4.02 -3.82 -4.94
C ASN A 135 -3.81 -2.43 -4.32
N GLY A 136 -2.70 -1.75 -4.60
CA GLY A 136 -2.43 -0.40 -4.15
C GLY A 136 -2.01 -0.25 -2.69
N ILE A 137 -1.86 -1.34 -1.92
CA ILE A 137 -1.28 -1.25 -0.58
C ILE A 137 0.22 -0.91 -0.62
N GLU A 138 0.87 -1.03 -1.78
CA GLU A 138 2.25 -0.56 -1.98
C GLU A 138 2.41 0.95 -1.81
N ALA A 139 1.31 1.71 -1.77
CA ALA A 139 1.31 3.14 -1.46
C ALA A 139 2.05 3.47 -0.15
N MET A 140 2.09 2.54 0.82
CA MET A 140 2.86 2.73 2.04
C MET A 140 4.36 2.98 1.79
N PHE A 141 4.92 2.43 0.72
CA PHE A 141 6.31 2.67 0.32
C PHE A 141 6.51 4.04 -0.34
N ASP A 142 5.46 4.61 -0.93
CA ASP A 142 5.48 5.98 -1.44
C ASP A 142 5.47 6.98 -0.28
N TRP A 143 4.76 6.67 0.80
CA TRP A 143 4.82 7.46 2.03
C TRP A 143 6.21 7.44 2.69
N VAL A 144 6.96 6.34 2.57
CA VAL A 144 8.37 6.29 3.00
C VAL A 144 9.23 7.23 2.17
N ARG A 145 9.05 7.26 0.84
CA ARG A 145 9.75 8.21 -0.05
C ARG A 145 9.51 9.64 0.39
N ASP A 146 8.26 9.95 0.72
CA ASP A 146 7.80 11.29 1.05
C ASP A 146 8.10 11.66 2.52
N GLY A 147 8.76 10.78 3.27
CA GLY A 147 9.15 11.02 4.67
C GLY A 147 7.99 11.02 5.67
N LEU A 148 6.83 10.51 5.27
CA LEU A 148 5.61 10.51 6.08
C LEU A 148 5.57 9.36 7.09
N VAL A 149 6.23 8.26 6.78
CA VAL A 149 6.38 7.10 7.67
C VAL A 149 7.81 6.56 7.60
N PRO A 150 8.33 5.94 8.68
CA PRO A 150 9.58 5.19 8.58
C PRO A 150 9.41 3.97 7.65
N PRO A 151 10.52 3.44 7.09
CA PRO A 151 10.48 2.19 6.34
C PRO A 151 9.87 1.06 7.17
N PRO A 152 8.80 0.40 6.71
CA PRO A 152 8.14 -0.64 7.49
C PRO A 152 9.02 -1.89 7.58
N LEU A 153 9.04 -2.50 8.75
CA LEU A 153 9.67 -3.80 9.00
C LEU A 153 8.65 -4.89 9.32
N ASP A 154 7.36 -4.55 9.29
CA ASP A 154 6.27 -5.53 9.40
C ASP A 154 6.46 -6.65 8.38
N HIS A 155 6.24 -7.88 8.83
CA HIS A 155 6.44 -9.08 8.03
C HIS A 155 5.78 -9.00 6.65
N GLY A 156 4.53 -8.51 6.60
CA GLY A 156 3.81 -8.32 5.35
C GLY A 156 4.42 -7.27 4.42
N ALA A 157 4.96 -6.17 4.94
CA ALA A 157 5.62 -5.17 4.09
C ALA A 157 6.89 -5.75 3.44
N VAL A 158 7.68 -6.50 4.20
CA VAL A 158 8.89 -7.17 3.67
C VAL A 158 8.51 -8.18 2.57
N LEU A 159 7.48 -8.99 2.79
CA LEU A 159 7.00 -9.95 1.78
C LEU A 159 6.34 -9.25 0.57
N LEU A 160 5.65 -8.13 0.77
CA LEU A 160 5.09 -7.33 -0.33
C LEU A 160 6.21 -6.86 -1.26
N LEU A 161 7.25 -6.27 -0.69
CA LEU A 161 8.37 -5.71 -1.43
C LEU A 161 9.26 -6.78 -2.05
N GLY A 162 9.57 -7.82 -1.28
CA GLY A 162 10.51 -8.87 -1.67
C GLY A 162 9.90 -9.95 -2.56
N ALA A 163 8.62 -10.31 -2.40
CA ALA A 163 8.04 -11.47 -3.09
C ALA A 163 6.89 -11.08 -4.02
N TRP A 164 5.94 -10.28 -3.54
CA TRP A 164 4.70 -10.02 -4.27
C TRP A 164 4.87 -9.04 -5.44
N LEU A 165 5.43 -7.85 -5.20
CA LEU A 165 5.69 -6.85 -6.24
C LEU A 165 6.55 -7.36 -7.41
N PRO A 166 7.69 -8.05 -7.19
CA PRO A 166 8.47 -8.59 -8.30
C PRO A 166 7.73 -9.70 -9.04
N SER A 167 6.87 -10.50 -8.37
CA SER A 167 6.02 -11.47 -9.05
C SER A 167 5.00 -10.81 -9.97
N ALA A 168 4.39 -9.71 -9.52
CA ALA A 168 3.36 -8.99 -10.26
C ALA A 168 3.93 -8.14 -11.42
N ARG A 169 5.10 -7.52 -11.24
CA ARG A 169 5.64 -6.51 -12.18
C ARG A 169 7.05 -6.81 -12.73
N GLY A 170 7.73 -7.82 -12.19
CA GLY A 170 9.09 -8.24 -12.56
C GLY A 170 10.19 -7.51 -11.78
N GLY A 171 11.34 -8.17 -11.60
CA GLY A 171 12.48 -7.62 -10.85
C GLY A 171 13.10 -6.34 -11.43
N GLY A 172 13.07 -6.13 -12.74
CA GLY A 172 13.55 -4.88 -13.36
C GLY A 172 12.70 -3.66 -12.98
N TRP A 173 11.38 -3.85 -12.88
CA TRP A 173 10.48 -2.83 -12.35
C TRP A 173 10.77 -2.56 -10.87
N LEU A 174 10.95 -3.63 -10.07
CA LEU A 174 11.27 -3.49 -8.64
C LEU A 174 12.56 -2.70 -8.41
N LEU A 175 13.62 -2.94 -9.19
CA LEU A 175 14.87 -2.18 -9.09
C LEU A 175 14.65 -0.68 -9.34
N SER A 176 13.94 -0.32 -10.41
CA SER A 176 13.61 1.07 -10.72
C SER A 176 12.74 1.71 -9.63
N TYR A 177 11.82 0.92 -9.06
CA TYR A 177 10.95 1.34 -7.96
C TYR A 177 11.73 1.60 -6.66
N LEU A 178 12.72 0.76 -6.35
CA LEU A 178 13.62 0.87 -5.21
C LEU A 178 14.61 2.03 -5.35
N GLU A 179 15.12 2.30 -6.55
CA GLU A 179 16.01 3.45 -6.80
C GLU A 179 15.32 4.79 -6.54
N ALA A 180 14.02 4.87 -6.82
CA ALA A 180 13.19 6.01 -6.43
C ALA A 180 12.88 6.07 -4.92
N ARG A 181 13.23 5.02 -4.16
CA ARG A 181 12.94 4.82 -2.73
C ARG A 181 14.14 4.21 -2.00
N PRO A 182 15.32 4.85 -2.04
CA PRO A 182 16.58 4.21 -1.66
C PRO A 182 16.59 3.73 -0.20
N THR A 183 15.88 4.39 0.70
CA THR A 183 15.76 3.98 2.10
C THR A 183 15.24 2.55 2.26
N LEU A 184 14.30 2.11 1.40
CA LEU A 184 13.75 0.76 1.44
C LEU A 184 14.79 -0.32 1.14
N ILE A 185 15.82 -0.01 0.35
CA ILE A 185 16.86 -0.97 -0.01
C ILE A 185 17.65 -1.41 1.22
N GLY A 186 18.09 -0.46 2.04
CA GLY A 186 18.89 -0.72 3.23
C GLY A 186 18.09 -1.15 4.47
N THR A 187 16.75 -1.10 4.42
CA THR A 187 15.89 -1.32 5.60
C THR A 187 14.83 -2.39 5.34
N THR A 188 13.69 -2.04 4.74
CA THR A 188 12.58 -2.97 4.49
C THR A 188 12.99 -4.16 3.63
N LEU A 189 13.70 -3.93 2.52
CA LEU A 189 14.13 -5.02 1.65
C LEU A 189 15.28 -5.82 2.29
N ALA A 190 16.17 -5.17 3.04
CA ALA A 190 17.23 -5.86 3.78
C ALA A 190 16.66 -6.90 4.75
N ALA A 191 15.49 -6.63 5.35
CA ALA A 191 14.82 -7.54 6.26
C ALA A 191 14.31 -8.85 5.61
N VAL A 192 14.45 -9.04 4.29
CA VAL A 192 14.09 -10.30 3.62
C VAL A 192 14.85 -11.51 4.14
N PHE A 193 16.05 -11.31 4.69
CA PHE A 193 16.84 -12.36 5.34
C PHE A 193 16.30 -12.75 6.72
N ASP A 194 15.48 -11.86 7.31
CA ASP A 194 15.01 -11.96 8.68
C ASP A 194 13.49 -12.24 8.74
N VAL A 195 12.81 -12.54 7.63
CA VAL A 195 11.38 -12.90 7.62
C VAL A 195 11.12 -14.26 6.98
N ASP A 196 10.19 -15.03 7.55
CA ASP A 196 9.80 -16.34 7.01
C ASP A 196 8.71 -16.15 5.97
N GLY A 197 8.86 -16.63 4.74
CA GLY A 197 7.76 -16.50 3.78
C GLY A 197 6.51 -17.28 4.17
N VAL A 198 5.33 -16.76 3.81
CA VAL A 198 4.04 -17.43 4.02
C VAL A 198 3.53 -18.09 2.73
N PRO A 199 2.66 -19.10 2.79
CA PRO A 199 2.08 -19.72 1.59
C PRO A 199 1.40 -18.68 0.68
N GLY A 200 1.90 -18.53 -0.55
CA GLY A 200 1.42 -17.55 -1.52
C GLY A 200 2.18 -16.22 -1.58
N ALA A 201 3.04 -15.92 -0.61
CA ALA A 201 3.87 -14.69 -0.60
C ALA A 201 5.31 -14.96 -0.12
N SER A 202 5.79 -16.19 -0.28
CA SER A 202 7.17 -16.55 0.06
C SER A 202 8.11 -16.26 -1.10
N LEU A 203 9.33 -15.79 -0.81
CA LEU A 203 10.33 -15.47 -1.83
C LEU A 203 10.56 -16.63 -2.78
N ALA A 204 10.77 -17.82 -2.21
CA ALA A 204 11.03 -19.02 -2.97
C ALA A 204 9.86 -19.37 -3.91
N GLN A 205 8.62 -19.24 -3.43
CA GLN A 205 7.43 -19.61 -4.19
C GLN A 205 7.19 -18.62 -5.32
N CYS A 206 7.24 -17.32 -5.00
CA CYS A 206 7.08 -16.26 -5.98
C CYS A 206 8.12 -16.41 -7.09
N ASP A 207 9.40 -16.55 -6.74
CA ASP A 207 10.47 -16.75 -7.72
C ASP A 207 10.30 -18.01 -8.58
N GLN A 208 9.84 -19.13 -8.01
CA GLN A 208 9.58 -20.35 -8.79
C GLN A 208 8.41 -20.16 -9.77
N THR A 209 7.36 -19.43 -9.36
CA THR A 209 6.16 -19.21 -10.18
C THR A 209 6.27 -18.03 -11.16
N MET A 210 7.31 -17.21 -11.05
CA MET A 210 7.51 -16.08 -11.96
C MET A 210 7.71 -16.53 -13.42
N ALA A 211 6.96 -15.91 -14.33
CA ALA A 211 7.09 -16.17 -15.76
C ALA A 211 8.49 -15.82 -16.30
N TRP A 212 9.10 -14.75 -15.79
CA TRP A 212 10.45 -14.32 -16.19
C TRP A 212 11.48 -14.76 -15.16
N GLN A 213 11.95 -16.01 -15.28
CA GLN A 213 12.97 -16.59 -14.40
C GLN A 213 14.28 -15.78 -14.36
N SER A 214 14.60 -15.01 -15.41
CA SER A 214 15.76 -14.12 -15.45
C SER A 214 15.60 -12.83 -14.64
N ARG A 215 14.41 -12.55 -14.11
CA ARG A 215 14.08 -11.33 -13.34
C ARG A 215 13.70 -11.63 -11.88
N ARG A 216 14.06 -12.82 -11.41
CA ARG A 216 13.83 -13.29 -10.03
C ARG A 216 14.62 -12.49 -9.00
N MET A 217 14.18 -12.58 -7.76
CA MET A 217 14.90 -11.98 -6.63
C MET A 217 16.31 -12.56 -6.48
N ASP A 218 16.42 -13.90 -6.48
CA ASP A 218 17.70 -14.59 -6.25
C ASP A 218 18.72 -14.45 -7.38
N ARG A 219 18.25 -14.30 -8.63
CA ARG A 219 19.11 -14.29 -9.82
C ARG A 219 19.32 -12.91 -10.43
N HIS A 220 18.45 -11.95 -10.13
CA HIS A 220 18.50 -10.64 -10.75
C HIS A 220 18.53 -9.52 -9.72
N VAL A 221 17.49 -9.37 -8.90
CA VAL A 221 17.35 -8.18 -8.04
C VAL A 221 18.46 -8.11 -7.01
N ILE A 222 18.67 -9.15 -6.20
CA ILE A 222 19.72 -9.14 -5.16
C ILE A 222 21.13 -9.02 -5.78
N PRO A 223 21.48 -9.81 -6.82
CA PRO A 223 22.75 -9.61 -7.52
C PRO A 223 22.94 -8.22 -8.13
N GLU A 224 21.87 -7.57 -8.59
CA GLU A 224 21.94 -6.22 -9.12
C GLU A 224 22.17 -5.19 -8.01
N LEU A 225 21.51 -5.32 -6.86
CA LEU A 225 21.73 -4.45 -5.70
C LEU A 225 23.19 -4.50 -5.23
N VAL A 226 23.83 -5.67 -5.30
CA VAL A 226 25.27 -5.81 -5.03
C VAL A 226 26.11 -5.15 -6.13
N ARG A 227 25.79 -5.38 -7.40
CA ARG A 227 26.55 -4.78 -8.53
C ARG A 227 26.44 -3.25 -8.60
N ARG A 228 25.32 -2.68 -8.15
CA ARG A 228 25.10 -1.23 -8.04
C ARG A 228 25.69 -0.62 -6.76
N GLY A 229 26.27 -1.44 -5.89
CA GLY A 229 26.89 -0.97 -4.64
C GLY A 229 25.89 -0.59 -3.55
N HIS A 230 24.60 -0.92 -3.70
CA HIS A 230 23.63 -0.71 -2.63
C HIS A 230 23.84 -1.66 -1.46
N TRP A 231 24.24 -2.90 -1.75
CA TRP A 231 24.59 -3.91 -0.76
C TRP A 231 26.01 -4.43 -1.00
N SER A 232 26.74 -4.75 0.05
CA SER A 232 27.99 -5.49 -0.10
C SER A 232 27.71 -6.98 -0.30
N ARG A 233 28.67 -7.68 -0.90
CA ARG A 233 28.61 -9.15 -0.99
C ARG A 233 28.53 -9.79 0.41
N ASP A 234 29.34 -9.28 1.34
CA ASP A 234 29.41 -9.81 2.71
C ASP A 234 28.07 -9.64 3.44
N PHE A 235 27.42 -8.47 3.30
CA PHE A 235 26.09 -8.24 3.86
C PHE A 235 25.07 -9.30 3.41
N VAL A 236 25.09 -9.67 2.12
CA VAL A 236 24.19 -10.70 1.58
C VAL A 236 24.54 -12.08 2.10
N LEU A 237 25.83 -12.43 2.15
CA LEU A 237 26.29 -13.73 2.65
C LEU A 237 25.96 -13.91 4.14
N ASP A 238 26.19 -12.88 4.96
CA ASP A 238 25.84 -12.88 6.38
C ASP A 238 24.32 -13.01 6.57
N GLY A 239 23.53 -12.31 5.75
CA GLY A 239 22.07 -12.43 5.74
C GLY A 239 21.60 -13.85 5.43
N ILE A 240 22.19 -14.48 4.42
CA ILE A 240 21.90 -15.88 4.07
C ILE A 240 22.25 -16.82 5.22
N GLU A 241 23.41 -16.62 5.85
CA GLU A 241 23.84 -17.47 6.97
C GLU A 241 22.88 -17.37 8.14
N ARG A 242 22.50 -16.15 8.56
CA ARG A 242 21.49 -15.94 9.62
C ARG A 242 20.16 -16.60 9.28
N ALA A 243 19.69 -16.43 8.05
CA ALA A 243 18.44 -17.05 7.59
C ALA A 243 18.49 -18.58 7.70
N LEU A 244 19.60 -19.20 7.28
CA LEU A 244 19.80 -20.65 7.34
C LEU A 244 19.92 -21.16 8.79
N GLN A 245 20.61 -20.43 9.66
CA GLN A 245 20.78 -20.80 11.07
C GLN A 245 19.47 -20.76 11.86
N ARG A 246 18.54 -19.85 11.52
CA ARG A 246 17.22 -19.75 12.19
C ARG A 246 16.33 -20.98 11.97
N GLY A 247 16.57 -21.77 10.92
CA GLY A 247 15.76 -22.94 10.59
C GLY A 247 14.56 -22.58 9.72
N GLN A 248 14.79 -22.52 8.40
CA GLN A 248 13.76 -22.27 7.40
C GLN A 248 13.05 -23.56 6.96
N THR A 249 11.88 -23.41 6.31
CA THR A 249 11.29 -24.52 5.57
C THR A 249 12.29 -25.03 4.52
N GLY A 250 12.31 -26.35 4.26
CA GLY A 250 13.29 -26.92 3.32
C GLY A 250 13.23 -26.32 1.91
N TYR A 251 12.08 -25.73 1.54
CA TYR A 251 11.90 -25.00 0.30
C TYR A 251 12.63 -23.64 0.30
N HIS A 252 12.53 -22.84 1.37
CA HIS A 252 13.32 -21.62 1.53
C HIS A 252 14.82 -21.91 1.68
N THR A 253 15.18 -22.97 2.38
CA THR A 253 16.58 -23.39 2.51
C THR A 253 17.23 -23.56 1.14
N ARG A 254 16.55 -24.24 0.20
CA ARG A 254 17.05 -24.39 -1.18
C ARG A 254 17.19 -23.07 -1.90
N TRP A 255 16.26 -22.14 -1.69
CA TRP A 255 16.32 -20.80 -2.30
C TRP A 255 17.53 -20.01 -1.79
N PHE A 256 17.76 -19.97 -0.47
CA PHE A 256 18.91 -19.28 0.12
C PHE A 256 20.24 -19.92 -0.27
N VAL A 257 20.32 -21.25 -0.35
CA VAL A 257 21.51 -21.95 -0.87
C VAL A 257 21.77 -21.57 -2.33
N GLY A 258 20.72 -21.55 -3.17
CA GLY A 258 20.84 -21.12 -4.56
C GLY A 258 21.32 -19.67 -4.70
N LEU A 259 20.77 -18.76 -3.90
CA LEU A 259 21.20 -17.36 -3.84
C LEU A 259 22.68 -17.26 -3.42
N ARG A 260 23.11 -18.03 -2.41
CA ARG A 260 24.52 -18.07 -1.98
C ARG A 260 25.45 -18.44 -3.13
N ASP A 261 25.08 -19.47 -3.90
CA ASP A 261 25.89 -19.91 -5.05
C ASP A 261 25.96 -18.85 -6.15
N VAL A 262 24.88 -18.09 -6.37
CA VAL A 262 24.89 -16.95 -7.30
C VAL A 262 25.85 -15.88 -6.79
N VAL A 263 25.68 -15.43 -5.54
CA VAL A 263 26.46 -14.35 -4.93
C VAL A 263 27.95 -14.71 -4.85
N MET A 264 28.28 -15.96 -4.51
CA MET A 264 29.67 -16.43 -4.43
C MET A 264 30.40 -16.37 -5.78
N ARG A 265 29.67 -16.58 -6.88
CA ARG A 265 30.20 -16.55 -8.26
C ARG A 265 30.22 -15.16 -8.87
N MET A 266 29.67 -14.16 -8.19
CA MET A 266 29.68 -12.78 -8.68
C MET A 266 31.11 -12.24 -8.70
N ARG A 267 31.50 -11.70 -9.86
CA ARG A 267 32.67 -10.84 -9.99
C ARG A 267 32.22 -9.41 -9.65
N VAL A 268 32.51 -8.96 -8.44
CA VAL A 268 32.34 -7.55 -8.06
C VAL A 268 33.51 -6.82 -8.73
N ARG A 269 33.20 -5.81 -9.54
CA ARG A 269 34.20 -4.96 -10.21
C ARG A 269 34.64 -3.84 -9.27
#